data_AF-A0A955HG86-F1
#
_entry.id   AF-A0A955HG86-F1
#
_cell.length_a   1.000
_cell.length_b   1.000
_cell.length_c   1.000
_cell.angle_alpha   90.00
_cell.angle_beta   90.00
_cell.angle_gamma   90.00
#
_symmetry.space_group_name_H-M   'P 1'
#
loop_
_entity.id
_entity.type
_entity.pdbx_description
1 polymer ?
#
loop_
_entity_poly.entity_id
_entity_poly.type
_entity_poly.pdbx_seq_one_letter_code
_entity_poly.pdbx_strand_id
1 'polypeptide(L)'
;MGLFGPDYPKRVTKEEFEKIRINLYGKLDDKERDEFLMLFRADLNEEGIESGISQAEFDKSMNWLKSNRSKHAFEDSDLVMIEKYFAEHLRD
;
A
#
# COMPACT_ATOMS: atom_id res chain seq x y z
N MET A 1 -30.46 1.66 -21.09
CA MET A 1 -30.10 1.83 -19.67
C MET A 1 -29.24 0.65 -19.27
N GLY A 2 -28.00 0.91 -18.85
CA GLY A 2 -27.10 -0.05 -18.21
C GLY A 2 -26.39 0.70 -17.09
N LEU A 3 -26.51 0.19 -15.87
CA LEU A 3 -26.15 0.82 -14.60
C LEU A 3 -24.63 0.89 -14.43
N PHE A 4 -23.98 1.89 -15.00
CA PHE A 4 -22.60 2.23 -14.64
C PHE A 4 -22.68 3.19 -13.44
N GLY A 5 -22.49 2.66 -12.24
CA GLY A 5 -22.08 3.48 -11.11
C GLY A 5 -20.75 4.17 -11.44
N PRO A 6 -20.35 5.23 -10.69
CA PRO A 6 -19.04 5.84 -10.90
C PRO A 6 -17.96 4.75 -10.85
N ASP A 7 -17.04 4.74 -11.82
CA ASP A 7 -15.82 3.96 -11.70
C ASP A 7 -15.14 4.40 -10.41
N TYR A 8 -15.23 3.56 -9.39
CA TYR A 8 -14.53 3.83 -8.14
C TYR A 8 -13.04 3.82 -8.46
N PRO A 9 -12.27 4.77 -7.92
CA PRO A 9 -10.83 4.80 -8.15
C PRO A 9 -10.22 3.47 -7.74
N LYS A 10 -9.30 2.95 -8.54
CA LYS A 10 -8.63 1.68 -8.29
C LYS A 10 -8.03 1.66 -6.88
N ARG A 11 -8.27 0.57 -6.15
CA ARG A 11 -7.74 0.33 -4.81
C ARG A 11 -7.00 -0.99 -4.79
N VAL A 12 -5.88 -1.06 -4.08
CA VAL A 12 -5.20 -2.31 -3.79
C VAL A 12 -6.06 -3.10 -2.83
N THR A 13 -6.60 -4.21 -3.32
CA THR A 13 -7.38 -5.16 -2.53
C THR A 13 -6.50 -5.93 -1.54
N LYS A 14 -7.10 -6.62 -0.56
CA LYS A 14 -6.36 -7.52 0.35
C LYS A 14 -5.54 -8.57 -0.41
N GLU A 15 -6.10 -9.13 -1.48
CA GLU A 15 -5.41 -10.15 -2.29
C GLU A 15 -4.19 -9.59 -3.02
N GLU A 16 -4.29 -8.38 -3.55
CA GLU A 16 -3.18 -7.69 -4.19
C GLU A 16 -2.13 -7.25 -3.17
N PHE A 17 -2.55 -6.77 -2.01
CA PHE A 17 -1.64 -6.45 -0.92
C PHE A 17 -0.84 -7.67 -0.46
N GLU A 18 -1.47 -8.85 -0.36
CA GLU A 18 -0.73 -10.09 -0.07
C GLU A 18 0.28 -10.44 -1.17
N LYS A 19 -0.04 -10.21 -2.46
CA LYS A 19 0.95 -10.37 -3.55
C LYS A 19 2.12 -9.40 -3.40
N ILE A 20 1.86 -8.15 -3.05
CA ILE A 20 2.89 -7.15 -2.76
C ILE A 20 3.77 -7.62 -1.60
N ARG A 21 3.17 -8.11 -0.50
CA ARG A 21 3.91 -8.66 0.65
C ARG A 21 4.81 -9.82 0.26
N ILE A 22 4.31 -10.75 -0.54
CA ILE A 22 5.09 -11.89 -1.03
C ILE A 22 6.27 -11.41 -1.89
N ASN A 23 6.06 -10.40 -2.74
CA ASN A 23 7.12 -9.84 -3.59
C ASN A 23 8.19 -9.05 -2.81
N LEU A 24 7.80 -8.50 -1.65
CA LEU A 24 8.69 -7.84 -0.69
C LEU A 24 9.35 -8.82 0.28
N TYR A 25 8.92 -10.09 0.31
CA TYR A 25 9.52 -11.11 1.16
C TYR A 25 10.98 -11.35 0.76
N GLY A 26 11.86 -11.39 1.77
CA GLY A 26 13.31 -11.46 1.58
C GLY A 26 13.99 -10.14 1.18
N LYS A 27 13.22 -9.08 0.92
CA LYS A 27 13.75 -7.73 0.63
C LYS A 27 13.69 -6.82 1.85
N LEU A 28 12.56 -6.90 2.56
CA LEU A 28 12.38 -6.28 3.87
C LEU A 28 12.81 -7.23 4.97
N ASP A 29 13.37 -6.71 6.05
CA ASP A 29 13.58 -7.46 7.29
C ASP A 29 12.27 -7.68 8.06
N ASP A 30 12.31 -8.45 9.15
CA ASP A 30 11.10 -8.79 9.90
C ASP A 30 10.43 -7.56 10.55
N LYS A 31 11.22 -6.58 11.02
CA LYS A 31 10.69 -5.36 11.62
C LYS A 31 10.04 -4.46 10.57
N GLU A 32 10.67 -4.33 9.41
CA GLU A 32 10.15 -3.58 8.27
C GLU A 32 8.85 -4.20 7.73
N ARG A 33 8.76 -5.53 7.68
CA ARG A 33 7.52 -6.23 7.29
C ARG A 33 6.38 -5.95 8.26
N ASP A 34 6.67 -5.95 9.56
CA ASP A 34 5.68 -5.66 10.59
C ASP A 34 5.21 -4.20 10.50
N GLU A 35 6.15 -3.25 10.36
CA GLU A 35 5.82 -1.83 10.16
C GLU A 35 5.04 -1.61 8.85
N PHE A 36 5.40 -2.31 7.78
CA PHE A 36 4.70 -2.25 6.49
C PHE A 36 3.25 -2.72 6.61
N LEU A 37 3.01 -3.83 7.31
CA LEU A 37 1.66 -4.31 7.59
C LEU A 37 0.90 -3.30 8.44
N MET A 38 1.51 -2.78 9.51
CA MET A 38 0.88 -1.81 10.40
C MET A 38 0.47 -0.52 9.68
N LEU A 39 1.27 -0.06 8.72
CA LEU A 39 1.04 1.16 7.97
C LEU A 39 -0.28 1.14 7.18
N PHE A 40 -0.61 0.00 6.56
CA PHE A 40 -1.77 -0.14 5.68
C PHE A 40 -2.91 -0.96 6.27
N ARG A 41 -2.74 -1.52 7.48
CA ARG A 41 -3.73 -2.40 8.11
C ARG A 41 -5.10 -1.73 8.27
N ALA A 42 -5.13 -0.43 8.56
CA ALA A 42 -6.39 0.30 8.75
C ALA A 42 -7.19 0.30 7.44
N ASP A 43 -6.61 0.84 6.37
CA ASP A 43 -7.23 0.95 5.05
C ASP A 43 -7.65 -0.42 4.48
N LEU A 44 -6.83 -1.45 4.70
CA LEU A 44 -7.16 -2.81 4.28
C LEU A 44 -8.35 -3.41 5.04
N ASN A 45 -8.56 -3.05 6.30
CA ASN A 45 -9.65 -3.59 7.11
C ASN A 45 -10.90 -2.72 7.12
N GLU A 46 -10.92 -1.63 6.33
CA GLU A 46 -12.14 -0.88 6.12
C GLU A 46 -13.20 -1.74 5.42
N GLU A 47 -14.46 -1.48 5.78
CA GLU A 47 -15.62 -2.20 5.23
C GLU A 47 -16.30 -1.35 4.15
N GLY A 48 -16.86 -2.03 3.14
CA GLY A 48 -17.64 -1.39 2.08
C GLY A 48 -16.81 -0.90 0.89
N ILE A 49 -17.30 0.15 0.23
CA ILE A 49 -16.73 0.67 -1.03
C ILE A 49 -15.33 1.29 -0.86
N GLU A 50 -14.98 1.68 0.36
CA GLU A 50 -13.65 2.22 0.71
C GLU A 50 -12.66 1.12 1.09
N SER A 51 -13.03 -0.17 1.05
CA SER A 51 -12.11 -1.25 1.41
C SER A 51 -10.89 -1.32 0.48
N GLY A 52 -9.69 -1.36 1.07
CA GLY A 52 -8.43 -1.43 0.34
C GLY A 52 -7.73 -0.08 0.25
N ILE A 53 -6.55 -0.06 -0.38
CA ILE A 53 -5.65 1.10 -0.37
C ILE A 53 -5.78 1.85 -1.70
N SER A 54 -6.33 3.06 -1.66
CA SER A 54 -6.37 3.98 -2.79
C SER A 54 -4.99 4.59 -3.08
N GLN A 55 -4.82 5.15 -4.29
CA GLN A 55 -3.61 5.90 -4.63
C GLN A 55 -3.34 7.06 -3.66
N ALA A 56 -4.39 7.77 -3.22
CA ALA A 56 -4.27 8.91 -2.31
C ALA A 56 -3.79 8.49 -0.91
N GLU A 57 -4.29 7.37 -0.38
CA GLU A 57 -3.83 6.82 0.90
C GLU A 57 -2.40 6.33 0.79
N PHE A 58 -2.06 5.64 -0.31
CA PHE A 58 -0.70 5.22 -0.57
C PHE A 58 0.27 6.40 -0.61
N ASP A 59 -0.04 7.45 -1.37
CA ASP A 59 0.80 8.65 -1.48
C ASP A 59 0.95 9.35 -0.14
N LYS A 60 -0.12 9.41 0.67
CA LYS A 60 -0.08 9.97 2.03
C LYS A 60 0.87 9.17 2.92
N SER A 61 0.79 7.85 2.89
CA SER A 61 1.67 6.94 3.63
C SER A 61 3.12 7.09 3.19
N MET A 62 3.40 7.12 1.89
CA MET A 62 4.76 7.32 1.36
C MET A 62 5.34 8.68 1.72
N ASN A 63 4.54 9.74 1.66
CA ASN A 63 4.97 11.08 2.07
C ASN A 63 5.28 11.14 3.57
N TRP A 64 4.48 10.45 4.40
CA TRP A 64 4.75 10.34 5.82
C TRP A 64 6.07 9.61 6.09
N LEU A 65 6.31 8.46 5.45
CA LEU A 65 7.59 7.73 5.57
C LEU A 65 8.77 8.61 5.15
N LYS A 66 8.70 9.23 3.97
CA LYS A 66 9.75 10.11 3.47
C LYS A 66 10.08 11.26 4.43
N SER A 67 9.06 11.82 5.08
CA SER A 67 9.20 12.96 6.02
C SER A 67 9.59 12.54 7.44
N ASN A 68 9.39 11.28 7.82
CA ASN A 68 9.54 10.79 9.20
C ASN A 68 10.54 9.62 9.30
N ARG A 69 11.70 9.75 8.64
CA ARG A 69 12.75 8.71 8.59
C ARG A 69 13.21 8.17 9.93
N SER A 70 13.12 8.96 11.00
CA SER A 70 13.49 8.55 12.35
C SER A 70 12.39 7.80 13.12
N LYS A 71 11.22 7.59 12.51
CA LYS A 71 10.03 6.98 13.13
C LYS A 71 9.72 5.57 12.63
N HIS A 72 10.47 5.08 11.65
CA HIS A 72 10.31 3.76 11.04
C HIS A 72 11.68 3.17 10.71
N ALA A 73 11.71 1.90 10.30
CA ALA A 73 12.94 1.17 9.96
C ALA A 73 13.37 1.32 8.49
N PHE A 74 12.43 1.59 7.57
CA PHE A 74 12.70 1.58 6.12
C PHE A 74 13.85 2.48 5.65
N GLU A 75 14.72 1.92 4.82
CA GLU A 75 15.71 2.65 4.04
C GLU A 75 15.12 3.23 2.75
N ASP A 76 15.90 4.04 2.03
CA ASP A 76 15.48 4.61 0.75
C ASP A 76 15.21 3.53 -0.31
N SER A 77 16.01 2.47 -0.33
CA SER A 77 15.81 1.32 -1.21
C SER A 77 14.46 0.64 -0.98
N ASP A 78 14.03 0.53 0.28
CA ASP A 78 12.78 -0.13 0.63
C ASP A 78 11.58 0.69 0.17
N LEU A 79 11.63 2.00 0.36
CA LEU A 79 10.60 2.90 -0.14
C LEU A 79 10.46 2.83 -1.67
N VAL A 80 11.58 2.75 -2.38
CA VAL A 80 11.58 2.57 -3.85
C VAL A 80 10.95 1.23 -4.25
N MET A 81 11.24 0.16 -3.51
CA MET A 81 10.65 -1.16 -3.78
C MET A 81 9.15 -1.17 -3.49
N ILE A 82 8.71 -0.57 -2.38
CA ILE A 82 7.31 -0.42 -2.01
C ILE A 82 6.57 0.38 -3.10
N GLU A 83 7.09 1.54 -3.53
CA GLU A 83 6.51 2.33 -4.62
C GLU A 83 6.39 1.55 -5.92
N LYS A 84 7.43 0.80 -6.28
CA LYS A 84 7.41 0.00 -7.50
C LYS A 84 6.26 -1.02 -7.47
N TYR A 85 6.13 -1.79 -6.40
CA TYR A 85 5.11 -2.85 -6.32
C TYR A 85 3.70 -2.29 -6.19
N PHE A 86 3.51 -1.20 -5.45
CA PHE A 86 2.20 -0.54 -5.42
C PHE A 86 1.82 0.05 -6.77
N ALA A 87 2.77 0.64 -7.52
CA ALA A 87 2.50 1.17 -8.84
C ALA A 87 2.05 0.10 -9.86
N GLU A 88 2.50 -1.16 -9.71
CA GLU A 88 2.03 -2.29 -10.54
C GLU A 88 0.54 -2.60 -10.32
N HIS A 89 0.00 -2.28 -9.14
CA HIS A 89 -1.39 -2.51 -8.78
C HIS A 89 -2.26 -1.25 -8.87
N LEU A 90 -1.72 -0.06 -8.61
CA LEU A 90 -2.46 1.19 -8.60
C LEU A 90 -2.51 1.91 -9.95
N ARG A 91 -1.57 1.64 -10.87
CA ARG A 91 -1.66 2.15 -12.24
C ARG A 91 -2.68 1.33 -13.01
N ASP A 92 -3.63 2.01 -13.64
CA ASP A 92 -4.55 1.43 -14.65
C ASP A 92 -3.80 1.03 -15.93
#